data_AF-A0A6A5UD09-F1
#
_entry.id   AF-A0A6A5UD09-F1
#
_cell.length_a   1.000
_cell.length_b   1.000
_cell.length_c   1.000
_cell.angle_alpha   90.00
_cell.angle_beta   90.00
_cell.angle_gamma   90.00
#
_symmetry.space_group_name_H-M   'P 1'
#
loop_
_entity.id
_entity.type
_entity.pdbx_description
1 polymer ?
#
loop_
_entity_poly.entity_id
_entity_poly.type
_entity_poly.pdbx_seq_one_letter_code
_entity_poly.pdbx_strand_id
1 'polypeptide(L)'
;MNAQAVHIHIAIKRPFCAPRSFRAQFGIGRPCYAATARAFHNATAQFTNLGPEGAPVTKEISIRVGDPGEAYVCIPPEVGYALRAASRLSNSSSAPPKRSDRFPLSYFHDTQHFSLDSSPSCPRLVVPQALPRQSAANSSPATLYLYGVMHTIALNGTPDAEFAELASTIIPEIGDSLDRLKDM
;
A
#
# COMPACT_ATOMS: atom_id res chain seq x y z
N MET A 1 -10.71 -23.97 13.32
CA MET A 1 -10.56 -22.84 12.36
C MET A 1 -9.09 -22.45 12.37
N ASN A 2 -8.31 -22.90 11.40
CA ASN A 2 -6.87 -22.62 11.32
C ASN A 2 -6.66 -21.50 10.30
N ALA A 3 -6.19 -20.35 10.77
CA ALA A 3 -5.71 -19.28 9.92
C ALA A 3 -4.32 -19.66 9.39
N GLN A 4 -4.17 -19.87 8.09
CA GLN A 4 -2.87 -20.00 7.44
C GLN A 4 -2.37 -18.60 7.06
N ALA A 5 -1.32 -18.15 7.72
CA ALA A 5 -0.56 -16.98 7.33
C ALA A 5 0.27 -17.31 6.07
N VAL A 6 0.14 -16.50 5.01
CA VAL A 6 0.95 -16.63 3.81
C VAL A 6 2.16 -15.71 3.95
N HIS A 7 3.33 -16.29 4.17
CA HIS A 7 4.60 -15.56 4.32
C HIS A 7 5.24 -15.26 2.96
N ILE A 8 5.34 -13.99 2.58
CA ILE A 8 6.09 -13.56 1.39
C ILE A 8 7.41 -12.94 1.85
N HIS A 9 8.53 -13.55 1.45
CA HIS A 9 9.88 -13.12 1.83
C HIS A 9 10.45 -12.18 0.76
N ILE A 10 10.70 -10.92 1.10
CA ILE A 10 11.43 -9.98 0.22
C ILE A 10 12.48 -9.25 1.05
N ALA A 11 13.74 -9.35 0.63
CA ALA A 11 14.88 -8.71 1.31
C ALA A 11 14.98 -7.24 0.92
N ILE A 12 14.88 -6.34 1.91
CA ILE A 12 15.04 -4.89 1.73
C ILE A 12 16.23 -4.43 2.57
N LYS A 13 17.06 -3.55 2.00
CA LYS A 13 18.22 -2.96 2.66
C LYS A 13 17.76 -1.88 3.65
N ARG A 14 17.73 -2.17 4.96
CA ARG A 14 17.59 -1.15 6.01
C ARG A 14 18.94 -0.92 6.72
N PRO A 15 19.40 0.33 6.93
CA PRO A 15 20.43 0.61 7.93
C PRO A 15 19.79 0.56 9.32
N PHE A 16 20.17 -0.43 10.12
CA PHE A 16 19.73 -0.55 11.51
C PHE A 16 20.54 0.44 12.38
N CYS A 17 19.90 1.45 12.97
CA CYS A 17 20.50 2.26 14.02
C CYS A 17 20.12 1.66 15.38
N ALA A 18 21.07 0.96 16.01
CA ALA A 18 20.94 0.52 17.40
C ALA A 18 21.19 1.69 18.38
N PRO A 19 20.56 1.71 19.57
CA PRO A 19 20.94 2.64 20.63
C PRO A 19 22.34 2.28 21.15
N ARG A 20 23.15 3.33 21.38
CA ARG A 20 24.58 3.25 21.69
C ARG A 20 24.88 2.38 22.92
N SER A 21 25.86 1.48 22.76
CA SER A 21 26.76 1.02 23.83
C SER A 21 28.12 0.66 23.20
N PHE A 22 29.19 1.02 23.90
CA PHE A 22 30.57 1.19 23.45
C PHE A 22 31.32 -0.09 23.00
N ARG A 23 32.19 0.08 21.97
CA ARG A 23 33.51 -0.58 21.66
C ARG A 23 33.53 -2.13 21.63
N ALA A 24 34.10 -2.84 20.66
CA ALA A 24 35.28 -2.59 19.83
C ALA A 24 35.39 -3.58 18.64
N GLN A 25 36.32 -3.26 17.74
CA GLN A 25 37.12 -4.16 16.89
C GLN A 25 36.57 -4.61 15.52
N PHE A 26 37.34 -4.15 14.52
CA PHE A 26 37.48 -4.62 13.14
C PHE A 26 36.94 -6.02 12.84
N GLY A 27 35.89 -6.06 12.03
CA GLY A 27 35.51 -7.21 11.23
C GLY A 27 34.70 -6.71 10.05
N ILE A 28 35.17 -6.96 8.82
CA ILE A 28 34.38 -6.78 7.60
C ILE A 28 33.29 -7.86 7.64
N GLY A 29 32.24 -7.63 8.43
CA GLY A 29 31.07 -8.48 8.48
C GLY A 29 30.30 -8.30 7.19
N ARG A 30 30.05 -9.40 6.46
CA ARG A 30 29.03 -9.45 5.41
C ARG A 30 27.78 -8.73 5.95
N PRO A 31 27.16 -7.79 5.20
CA PRO A 31 25.87 -7.26 5.62
C PRO A 31 24.91 -8.44 5.72
N CYS A 32 24.58 -8.83 6.95
CA CYS A 32 23.52 -9.77 7.22
C CYS A 32 22.24 -9.06 6.80
N TYR A 33 21.75 -9.36 5.61
CA TYR A 33 20.43 -8.94 5.17
C TYR A 33 19.42 -9.66 6.07
N ALA A 34 19.03 -9.02 7.17
CA ALA A 34 17.88 -9.46 7.93
C ALA A 34 16.68 -9.30 7.00
N ALA A 35 16.27 -10.41 6.39
CA ALA A 35 15.02 -10.47 5.64
C ALA A 35 13.89 -10.26 6.65
N THR A 36 13.44 -9.02 6.80
CA THR A 36 12.19 -8.74 7.50
C THR A 36 11.06 -9.20 6.59
N ALA A 37 10.48 -10.36 6.90
CA ALA A 37 9.24 -10.80 6.28
C ALA A 37 8.14 -9.78 6.64
N ARG A 38 7.36 -9.37 5.64
CA ARG A 38 6.16 -8.55 5.86
C ARG A 38 5.03 -9.46 6.30
N ALA A 39 4.38 -9.13 7.41
CA ALA A 39 3.20 -9.84 7.86
C ALA A 39 1.96 -9.28 7.15
N PHE A 40 1.08 -10.17 6.69
CA PHE A 40 -0.21 -9.77 6.14
C PHE A 40 -1.31 -10.36 7.00
N HIS A 41 -2.16 -9.49 7.53
CA HIS A 41 -3.32 -9.86 8.32
C HIS A 41 -4.58 -9.57 7.51
N ASN A 42 -5.49 -10.54 7.47
CA ASN A 42 -6.79 -10.32 6.85
C ASN A 42 -7.61 -9.37 7.73
N ALA A 43 -8.25 -8.39 7.10
CA ALA A 43 -9.11 -7.43 7.76
C ALA A 43 -10.29 -7.06 6.86
N THR A 44 -11.34 -6.50 7.47
CA THR A 44 -12.52 -6.02 6.74
C THR A 44 -12.50 -4.50 6.70
N ALA A 45 -12.59 -3.94 5.49
CA ALA A 45 -12.71 -2.49 5.28
C ALA A 45 -14.09 -2.15 4.72
N GLN A 46 -14.51 -0.90 4.91
CA GLN A 46 -15.71 -0.36 4.27
C GLN A 46 -15.31 0.47 3.05
N PHE A 47 -15.81 0.07 1.89
CA PHE A 47 -15.59 0.79 0.65
C PHE A 47 -16.89 1.41 0.17
N THR A 48 -16.90 2.74 0.05
CA THR A 48 -18.00 3.51 -0.51
C THR A 48 -17.64 3.89 -1.94
N ASN A 49 -18.50 3.53 -2.90
CA ASN A 49 -18.39 3.94 -4.30
C ASN A 49 -19.72 4.52 -4.82
N LEU A 50 -19.71 5.18 -5.99
CA LEU A 50 -20.93 5.64 -6.64
C LEU A 50 -21.67 4.42 -7.21
N GLY A 51 -22.92 4.26 -6.80
CA GLY A 51 -23.84 3.28 -7.37
C GLY A 51 -24.31 3.67 -8.77
N PRO A 52 -25.05 2.78 -9.45
CA PRO A 52 -25.56 3.02 -10.81
C PRO A 52 -26.48 4.24 -10.91
N GLU A 53 -27.14 4.62 -9.82
CA GLU A 53 -28.03 5.78 -9.73
C GLU A 53 -27.28 7.07 -9.31
N GLY A 54 -25.95 7.03 -9.20
CA GLY A 54 -25.13 8.13 -8.69
C GLY A 54 -25.17 8.30 -7.16
N ALA A 55 -25.97 7.51 -6.44
CA ALA A 55 -26.00 7.49 -4.98
C ALA A 55 -24.79 6.71 -4.40
N PRO A 56 -24.19 7.15 -3.29
CA PRO A 56 -23.12 6.39 -2.63
C PRO A 56 -23.61 5.03 -2.11
N VAL A 57 -22.89 3.96 -2.45
CA VAL A 57 -23.12 2.60 -1.99
C VAL A 57 -21.90 2.13 -1.21
N THR A 58 -22.11 1.72 0.04
CA THR A 58 -21.05 1.19 0.90
C THR A 58 -21.11 -0.33 0.96
N LYS A 59 -19.96 -0.98 0.83
CA LYS A 59 -19.81 -2.44 0.90
C LYS A 59 -18.64 -2.80 1.79
N GLU A 60 -18.74 -3.93 2.48
CA GLU A 60 -17.60 -4.53 3.16
C GLU A 60 -16.73 -5.26 2.15
N ILE A 61 -15.42 -5.09 2.27
CA ILE A 61 -14.43 -5.74 1.42
C ILE A 61 -13.34 -6.39 2.28
N SER A 62 -12.81 -7.51 1.81
CA SER A 62 -11.64 -8.14 2.42
C SER A 62 -10.37 -7.42 1.96
N ILE A 63 -9.57 -6.98 2.91
CA ILE A 63 -8.27 -6.34 2.69
C ILE A 63 -7.19 -7.10 3.44
N ARG A 64 -5.93 -6.77 3.15
CA ARG A 64 -4.79 -7.19 3.99
C ARG A 64 -4.08 -5.98 4.54
N VAL A 65 -3.68 -6.06 5.79
CA VAL A 65 -2.99 -4.99 6.51
C VAL A 65 -1.69 -5.51 7.12
N GLY A 66 -0.73 -4.61 7.28
CA GLY A 66 0.51 -4.90 7.98
C GLY A 66 0.36 -4.94 9.50
N ASP A 67 1.47 -5.22 10.18
CA ASP A 67 1.55 -5.14 11.65
C ASP A 67 1.28 -3.71 12.16
N PRO A 68 0.91 -3.54 13.45
CA PRO A 68 0.83 -2.22 14.05
C PRO A 68 2.12 -1.41 13.83
N GLY A 69 2.00 -0.22 13.24
CA GLY A 69 3.13 0.64 12.89
C GLY A 69 3.61 0.50 11.44
N GLU A 70 3.15 -0.50 10.70
CA GLU A 70 3.30 -0.55 9.24
C GLU A 70 2.28 0.38 8.57
N ALA A 71 2.68 1.01 7.47
CA ALA A 71 1.98 2.11 6.83
C ALA A 71 1.43 1.74 5.44
N TYR A 72 0.97 0.50 5.28
CA TYR A 72 0.38 0.02 4.02
C TYR A 72 -0.88 -0.82 4.23
N VAL A 73 -1.66 -0.90 3.16
CA VAL A 73 -2.86 -1.73 3.04
C VAL A 73 -2.88 -2.33 1.64
N CYS A 74 -3.18 -3.62 1.54
CA CYS A 74 -3.47 -4.25 0.25
C CYS A 74 -4.97 -4.38 0.08
N ILE A 75 -5.45 -4.05 -1.11
CA ILE A 75 -6.87 -4.00 -1.47
C ILE A 75 -7.16 -4.85 -2.71
N PRO A 76 -8.42 -5.31 -2.88
CA PRO A 76 -8.83 -5.97 -4.11
C PRO A 76 -8.60 -5.09 -5.35
N PRO A 77 -8.23 -5.67 -6.51
CA PRO A 77 -7.97 -4.90 -7.72
C PRO A 77 -9.12 -3.97 -8.14
N GLU A 78 -10.36 -4.44 -8.01
CA GLU A 78 -11.58 -3.70 -8.35
C GLU A 78 -11.73 -2.40 -7.54
N VAL A 79 -11.29 -2.39 -6.28
CA VAL A 79 -11.30 -1.21 -5.42
C VAL A 79 -10.24 -0.21 -5.88
N GLY A 80 -9.04 -0.71 -6.20
CA GLY A 80 -7.96 0.14 -6.72
C GLY A 80 -8.30 0.76 -8.07
N TYR A 81 -8.96 0.01 -8.95
CA TYR A 81 -9.44 0.55 -10.23
C TYR A 81 -10.58 1.56 -10.06
N ALA A 82 -11.47 1.36 -9.09
CA ALA A 82 -12.51 2.35 -8.78
C ALA A 82 -11.90 3.68 -8.28
N LEU A 83 -10.92 3.62 -7.36
CA LEU A 83 -10.17 4.79 -6.90
C LEU A 83 -9.47 5.52 -8.06
N ARG A 84 -8.81 4.75 -8.95
CA ARG A 84 -8.17 5.28 -10.17
C ARG A 84 -9.17 5.95 -11.12
N ALA A 85 -10.33 5.34 -11.34
CA ALA A 85 -11.33 5.87 -12.26
C ALA A 85 -11.84 7.23 -11.77
N ALA A 86 -12.07 7.37 -10.47
CA ALA A 86 -12.49 8.64 -9.88
C ALA A 86 -11.42 9.72 -9.93
N SER A 87 -10.13 9.36 -9.82
CA SER A 87 -9.03 10.33 -9.93
C SER A 87 -9.00 11.00 -11.30
N ARG A 88 -9.35 10.27 -12.36
CA ARG A 88 -9.45 10.80 -13.73
C ARG A 88 -10.63 11.75 -13.93
N LEU A 89 -11.71 11.55 -13.19
CA LEU A 89 -12.88 12.42 -13.25
C LEU A 89 -12.67 13.73 -12.48
N SER A 90 -11.90 13.68 -11.39
CA SER A 90 -11.58 14.84 -10.55
C SER A 90 -10.51 15.75 -11.18
N ASN A 91 -9.53 15.16 -11.88
CA ASN A 91 -8.45 15.92 -12.50
C ASN A 91 -8.80 16.31 -13.95
N SER A 92 -9.17 17.58 -14.16
CA SER A 92 -9.40 18.19 -15.48
C SER A 92 -8.13 18.38 -16.33
N SER A 93 -6.99 17.81 -15.92
CA SER A 93 -5.71 17.98 -16.60
C SER A 93 -5.60 17.04 -17.79
N SER A 94 -5.42 17.61 -18.98
CA SER A 94 -5.20 16.92 -20.26
C SER A 94 -3.83 16.26 -20.41
N ALA A 95 -2.94 16.39 -19.41
CA ALA A 95 -1.63 15.77 -19.45
C ALA A 95 -1.72 14.29 -19.05
N PRO A 96 -1.24 13.35 -19.89
CA PRO A 96 -1.22 11.94 -19.53
C PRO A 96 -0.37 11.75 -18.27
N PRO A 97 -0.82 10.93 -17.29
CA PRO A 97 -0.06 10.71 -16.08
C PRO A 97 1.31 10.11 -16.41
N LYS A 98 2.36 10.68 -15.81
CA LYS A 98 3.77 10.31 -16.02
C LYS A 98 4.05 8.82 -15.75
N ARG A 99 3.21 8.19 -14.92
CA ARG A 99 3.16 6.76 -14.62
C ARG A 99 1.70 6.37 -14.45
N SER A 100 1.22 5.45 -15.28
CA SER A 100 -0.20 5.08 -15.31
C SER A 100 -0.55 3.99 -14.28
N ASP A 101 0.44 3.45 -13.57
CA ASP A 101 0.32 2.40 -12.57
C ASP A 101 0.21 2.93 -11.13
N ARG A 102 0.27 4.26 -10.93
CA ARG A 102 0.28 4.87 -9.58
C ARG A 102 -0.58 6.12 -9.48
N PHE A 103 -1.25 6.26 -8.33
CA PHE A 103 -2.25 7.31 -8.10
C PHE A 103 -2.10 7.91 -6.71
N PRO A 104 -2.02 9.25 -6.59
CA PRO A 104 -1.98 9.91 -5.29
C PRO A 104 -3.33 9.81 -4.59
N LEU A 105 -3.29 9.63 -3.27
CA LEU A 105 -4.42 9.62 -2.35
C LEU A 105 -4.04 10.40 -1.08
N SER A 106 -5.05 10.77 -0.30
CA SER A 106 -4.86 11.20 1.09
C SER A 106 -5.42 10.17 2.06
N TYR A 107 -4.71 9.93 3.14
CA TYR A 107 -5.19 9.20 4.30
C TYR A 107 -5.58 10.17 5.41
N PHE A 108 -6.85 10.16 5.82
CA PHE A 108 -7.37 10.99 6.90
C PHE A 108 -7.38 10.19 8.20
N HIS A 109 -6.57 10.63 9.17
CA HIS A 109 -6.30 9.88 10.39
C HIS A 109 -7.51 9.80 11.33
N ASP A 110 -8.24 10.89 11.53
CA ASP A 110 -9.35 10.95 12.49
C ASP A 110 -10.52 10.03 12.11
N THR A 111 -10.65 9.75 10.81
CA THR A 111 -11.74 8.94 10.25
C THR A 111 -11.23 7.69 9.52
N GLN A 112 -9.95 7.39 9.67
CA GLN A 112 -9.23 6.20 9.18
C GLN A 112 -9.58 5.82 7.74
N HIS A 113 -9.49 6.77 6.81
CA HIS A 113 -9.89 6.49 5.43
C HIS A 113 -8.97 7.08 4.38
N PHE A 114 -8.95 6.42 3.23
CA PHE A 114 -8.36 6.93 2.01
C PHE A 114 -9.41 7.58 1.12
N SER A 115 -9.08 8.73 0.54
CA SER A 115 -9.85 9.37 -0.53
C SER A 115 -8.95 10.19 -1.45
N LEU A 116 -9.54 10.72 -2.51
CA LEU A 116 -8.92 11.75 -3.34
C LEU A 116 -8.93 13.09 -2.60
N ASP A 117 -7.91 13.92 -2.84
CA ASP A 117 -7.69 15.22 -2.18
C ASP A 117 -8.80 16.26 -2.46
N SER A 118 -9.58 16.02 -3.52
CA SER A 118 -10.63 16.90 -4.01
C SER A 118 -11.96 16.15 -3.98
N SER A 119 -12.86 16.55 -3.05
CA SER A 119 -14.21 15.99 -2.88
C SER A 119 -14.95 15.81 -4.23
N PRO A 120 -15.70 14.72 -4.44
CA PRO A 120 -16.78 14.27 -3.55
C PRO A 120 -16.33 13.21 -2.54
N SER A 121 -17.20 12.93 -1.57
CA SER A 121 -17.12 11.91 -0.52
C SER A 121 -16.87 10.46 -0.97
N CYS A 122 -16.56 10.25 -2.25
CA CYS A 122 -16.61 8.97 -2.93
C CYS A 122 -15.71 8.98 -4.19
N PRO A 123 -14.95 7.91 -4.48
CA PRO A 123 -14.79 6.69 -3.69
C PRO A 123 -13.96 6.90 -2.42
N ARG A 124 -14.35 6.19 -1.36
CA ARG A 124 -13.78 6.29 -0.02
C ARG A 124 -13.54 4.89 0.55
N LEU A 125 -12.34 4.66 1.09
CA LEU A 125 -11.97 3.38 1.72
C LEU A 125 -11.66 3.61 3.19
N VAL A 126 -12.54 3.16 4.08
CA VAL A 126 -12.33 3.17 5.54
C VAL A 126 -11.67 1.87 5.95
N VAL A 127 -10.52 1.97 6.63
CA VAL A 127 -9.75 0.82 7.12
C VAL A 127 -9.94 0.66 8.62
N PRO A 128 -9.88 -0.57 9.15
CA PRO A 128 -10.18 -0.83 10.56
C PRO A 128 -9.02 -0.52 11.52
N GLN A 129 -7.83 -0.21 10.99
CA GLN A 129 -6.66 0.12 11.78
C GLN A 129 -6.11 1.50 11.44
N ALA A 130 -5.67 2.22 12.47
CA ALA A 130 -4.99 3.50 12.28
C ALA A 130 -3.58 3.27 11.71
N LEU A 131 -3.27 3.94 10.61
CA LEU A 131 -1.91 4.01 10.08
C LEU A 131 -1.07 5.06 10.83
N PRO A 132 0.26 4.91 10.91
CA PRO A 132 1.10 5.82 11.67
C PRO A 132 1.06 7.24 11.12
N ARG A 133 0.94 8.23 12.02
CA ARG A 133 1.04 9.65 11.66
C ARG A 133 2.47 10.02 11.32
N GLN A 134 2.64 10.77 10.23
CA GLN A 134 3.94 11.26 9.76
C GLN A 134 4.21 12.71 10.16
N SER A 135 3.15 13.44 10.53
CA SER A 135 3.18 14.82 10.97
C SER A 135 2.00 15.10 11.91
N ALA A 136 1.90 16.33 12.42
CA ALA A 136 0.76 16.78 13.22
C ALA A 136 -0.51 17.02 12.40
N ALA A 137 -0.46 16.92 11.07
CA ALA A 137 -1.63 17.11 10.22
C ALA A 137 -2.64 15.96 10.36
N ASN A 138 -3.93 16.24 10.09
CA ASN A 138 -4.97 15.21 10.05
C ASN A 138 -4.87 14.31 8.81
N SER A 139 -4.23 14.77 7.74
CA SER A 139 -4.01 13.96 6.55
C SER A 139 -2.54 13.59 6.39
N SER A 140 -2.30 12.41 5.80
CA SER A 140 -0.99 12.02 5.30
C SER A 140 -1.10 11.65 3.82
N PRO A 141 -0.14 12.08 2.99
CA PRO A 141 -0.13 11.72 1.59
C PRO A 141 0.11 10.21 1.44
N ALA A 142 -0.57 9.60 0.49
CA ALA A 142 -0.49 8.18 0.19
C ALA A 142 -0.42 7.95 -1.32
N THR A 143 0.08 6.78 -1.71
CA THR A 143 0.10 6.35 -3.11
C THR A 143 -0.53 4.98 -3.24
N LEU A 144 -1.46 4.86 -4.18
CA LEU A 144 -1.99 3.60 -4.66
C LEU A 144 -1.10 3.07 -5.80
N TYR A 145 -0.68 1.82 -5.69
CA TYR A 145 0.14 1.10 -6.65
C TYR A 145 -0.67 -0.07 -7.24
N LEU A 146 -0.82 -0.08 -8.56
CA LEU A 146 -1.64 -1.04 -9.29
C LEU A 146 -0.84 -2.21 -9.84
N TYR A 147 -0.28 -3.04 -8.95
CA TYR A 147 0.45 -4.26 -9.31
C TYR A 147 0.01 -5.45 -8.46
N GLY A 148 0.36 -6.67 -8.89
CA GLY A 148 0.14 -7.90 -8.14
C GLY A 148 -1.32 -8.35 -8.11
N VAL A 149 -1.61 -9.39 -7.31
CA VAL A 149 -2.96 -9.95 -7.14
C VAL A 149 -3.87 -9.02 -6.32
N MET A 150 -3.27 -8.23 -5.43
CA MET A 150 -3.93 -7.17 -4.68
C MET A 150 -3.13 -5.88 -4.86
N HIS A 151 -3.82 -4.77 -5.10
CA HIS A 151 -3.19 -3.46 -5.20
C HIS A 151 -2.74 -2.99 -3.83
N THR A 152 -1.66 -2.21 -3.77
CA THR A 152 -1.08 -1.73 -2.51
C THR A 152 -1.29 -0.23 -2.37
N ILE A 153 -1.72 0.23 -1.19
CA ILE A 153 -1.71 1.64 -0.79
C ILE A 153 -0.66 1.78 0.31
N ALA A 154 0.23 2.77 0.21
CA ALA A 154 1.21 3.07 1.26
C ALA A 154 1.30 4.57 1.54
N LEU A 155 1.57 4.96 2.79
CA LEU A 155 1.81 6.35 3.16
C LEU A 155 3.17 6.83 2.63
N ASN A 156 3.21 7.98 1.98
CA ASN A 156 4.39 8.49 1.28
C ASN A 156 5.48 8.92 2.27
N GLY A 157 6.74 8.60 2.01
CA GLY A 157 7.84 8.89 2.95
C GLY A 157 7.96 7.88 4.09
N THR A 158 7.30 6.73 3.97
CA THR A 158 7.54 5.56 4.83
C THR A 158 8.38 4.51 4.10
N PRO A 159 9.06 3.60 4.83
CA PRO A 159 9.71 2.43 4.23
C PRO A 159 8.76 1.53 3.42
N ASP A 160 7.46 1.62 3.68
CA ASP A 160 6.44 0.85 2.97
C ASP A 160 6.14 1.42 1.59
N ALA A 161 6.14 2.75 1.45
CA ALA A 161 6.07 3.39 0.14
C ALA A 161 7.32 3.12 -0.69
N GLU A 162 8.52 3.16 -0.11
CA GLU A 162 9.77 2.81 -0.82
C GLU A 162 9.75 1.37 -1.32
N PHE A 163 9.22 0.46 -0.50
CA PHE A 163 9.06 -0.92 -0.91
C PHE A 163 8.05 -1.09 -2.04
N ALA A 164 6.87 -0.49 -1.92
CA ALA A 164 5.82 -0.58 -2.94
C ALA A 164 6.28 0.04 -4.27
N GLU A 165 7.06 1.12 -4.20
CA GLU A 165 7.73 1.74 -5.34
C GLU A 165 8.65 0.76 -6.08
N LEU A 166 9.55 0.08 -5.35
CA LEU A 166 10.47 -0.91 -5.92
C LEU A 166 9.72 -2.14 -6.46
N ALA A 167 8.72 -2.62 -5.72
CA ALA A 167 7.92 -3.77 -6.12
C ALA A 167 7.16 -3.49 -7.42
N SER A 168 6.61 -2.29 -7.59
CA SER A 168 5.88 -1.94 -8.81
C SER A 168 6.77 -1.86 -10.05
N THR A 169 8.08 -1.65 -9.89
CA THR A 169 9.02 -1.69 -11.02
C THR A 169 9.50 -3.10 -11.34
N ILE A 170 9.71 -3.94 -10.32
CA ILE A 170 10.29 -5.28 -10.49
C ILE A 170 9.24 -6.31 -10.92
N ILE A 171 8.02 -6.26 -10.37
CA ILE A 171 6.99 -7.28 -10.65
C ILE A 171 6.68 -7.41 -12.15
N PRO A 172 6.51 -6.31 -12.91
CA PRO A 172 6.34 -6.41 -14.36
C PRO A 172 7.55 -7.03 -15.08
N GLU A 173 8.77 -6.79 -14.61
CA GLU A 173 10.01 -7.33 -15.20
C GLU A 173 10.13 -8.85 -15.02
N ILE A 174 9.70 -9.37 -13.85
CA ILE A 174 9.73 -10.81 -13.57
C ILE A 174 8.45 -11.54 -13.99
N GLY A 175 7.43 -10.82 -14.49
CA GLY A 175 6.11 -11.37 -14.82
C GLY A 175 6.19 -12.54 -15.80
N ASP A 176 6.90 -12.37 -16.91
CA ASP A 176 7.09 -13.41 -17.93
C ASP A 176 7.75 -14.67 -17.37
N SER A 177 8.66 -14.50 -16.40
CA SER A 177 9.35 -15.61 -15.75
C SER A 177 8.42 -16.35 -14.78
N LEU A 178 7.57 -15.61 -14.05
CA LEU A 178 6.58 -16.20 -13.15
C LEU A 178 5.47 -16.94 -13.90
N ASP A 179 5.07 -16.45 -15.08
CA ASP A 179 4.07 -17.12 -15.91
C ASP A 179 4.60 -18.45 -16.45
N ARG A 180 5.86 -18.48 -16.91
CA ARG A 180 6.53 -19.73 -17.31
C ARG A 180 6.61 -20.77 -16.20
N LEU A 181 6.67 -20.36 -14.93
CA LEU A 181 6.71 -21.26 -13.79
C LEU A 181 5.37 -21.94 -13.51
N LYS A 182 4.25 -21.39 -14.00
CA LYS A 182 2.91 -22.00 -13.82
C LYS A 182 2.71 -23.24 -14.67
N ASP A 183 3.43 -23.33 -15.78
CA ASP A 183 3.30 -24.40 -16.79
C ASP A 183 4.32 -25.54 -16.60
N MET A 184 5.14 -25.48 -15.53
CA MET A 184 6.06 -26.54 -15.12
C MET A 184 5.41 -27.45 -14.08
#